data_AF-A0A4U2ZCX3-F1
#
_entry.id   AF-A0A4U2ZCX3-F1
#
_cell.length_a   1.000
_cell.length_b   1.000
_cell.length_c   1.000
_cell.angle_alpha   90.00
_cell.angle_beta   90.00
_cell.angle_gamma   90.00
#
_symmetry.space_group_name_H-M   'P 1'
#
loop_
_entity.id
_entity.type
_entity.pdbx_description
1 polymer ?
#
loop_
_entity_poly.entity_id
_entity_poly.type
_entity_poly.pdbx_seq_one_letter_code
_entity_poly.pdbx_strand_id
1 'polypeptide(L)'
;MSKFVKIFVVIFLYFYMVFYLGYYELQPIFFLASILFFLVIILSFRFKQHYIVNILLILALISLAMIFAISYHFEIGIFLFFSLVILLYIYCLVLISNQKNQNNQ
;
A
#
# COMPACT_ATOMS: atom_id res chain seq x y z
N MET A 1 -3.18 9.68 -14.37
CA MET A 1 -2.06 9.91 -13.42
C MET A 1 -0.91 8.96 -13.76
N SER A 2 0.28 9.50 -14.04
CA SER A 2 1.46 8.68 -14.40
C SER A 2 1.86 7.76 -13.24
N LYS A 3 2.42 6.58 -13.56
CA LYS A 3 2.97 5.61 -12.61
C LYS A 3 3.86 6.28 -11.57
N PHE A 4 4.74 7.17 -12.04
CA PHE A 4 5.70 7.88 -11.20
C PHE A 4 5.01 8.74 -10.14
N VAL A 5 3.97 9.48 -10.52
CA VAL A 5 3.23 10.36 -9.61
C VAL A 5 2.54 9.54 -8.51
N LYS A 6 1.98 8.36 -8.85
CA LYS A 6 1.35 7.49 -7.84
C LYS A 6 2.37 6.99 -6.82
N ILE A 7 3.52 6.51 -7.29
CA ILE A 7 4.60 6.02 -6.42
C ILE A 7 5.10 7.18 -5.54
N PHE A 8 5.32 8.35 -6.12
CA PHE A 8 5.74 9.54 -5.39
C PHE A 8 4.77 9.90 -4.26
N VAL A 9 3.46 9.91 -4.52
CA VAL A 9 2.45 10.20 -3.50
C VAL A 9 2.49 9.18 -2.36
N VAL A 10 2.62 7.89 -2.66
CA VAL A 10 2.68 6.85 -1.62
C VAL A 10 3.95 6.96 -0.79
N ILE A 11 5.11 7.23 -1.41
CA ILE A 11 6.36 7.50 -0.69
C ILE A 11 6.24 8.75 0.19
N PHE A 12 5.65 9.83 -0.33
CA PHE A 12 5.42 11.05 0.41
C PHE A 12 4.54 10.81 1.65
N LEU A 13 3.48 10.01 1.52
CA LEU A 13 2.64 9.61 2.65
C LEU A 13 3.41 8.84 3.73
N TYR A 14 4.34 7.97 3.33
CA TYR A 14 5.21 7.29 4.29
C TYR A 14 6.06 8.28 5.07
N PHE A 15 6.78 9.18 4.41
CA PHE A 15 7.60 10.18 5.11
C PHE A 15 6.78 11.11 6.00
N TYR A 16 5.61 11.54 5.54
CA TYR A 16 4.68 12.32 6.34
C TYR A 16 4.29 11.58 7.62
N MET A 17 3.98 10.29 7.51
CA MET A 17 3.61 9.45 8.64
C MET A 17 4.79 9.21 9.60
N VAL A 18 6.00 8.94 9.08
CA VAL A 18 7.20 8.78 9.92
C VAL A 18 7.50 10.07 10.68
N PHE A 19 7.38 11.23 10.04
CA PHE A 19 7.55 12.52 10.69
C PHE A 19 6.51 12.74 11.79
N TYR A 20 5.24 12.40 11.52
CA TYR A 20 4.17 12.45 12.50
C TYR A 20 4.42 11.51 13.70
N LEU A 21 5.01 10.34 13.46
CA LEU A 21 5.33 9.35 14.47
C LEU A 21 6.64 9.61 15.23
N GLY A 22 7.48 10.54 14.77
CA GLY A 22 8.78 10.85 15.39
C GLY A 22 8.72 11.33 16.85
N TYR A 23 7.51 11.55 17.38
CA TYR A 23 7.25 11.90 18.77
C TYR A 23 7.01 10.69 19.70
N TYR A 24 7.01 9.46 19.16
CA TYR A 24 6.65 8.23 19.89
C TYR A 24 7.78 7.19 19.86
N GLU A 25 7.79 6.30 20.87
CA GLU A 25 8.72 5.18 20.89
C GLU A 25 8.39 4.17 19.77
N LEU A 26 9.34 3.97 18.86
CA LEU A 26 9.19 3.09 17.71
C LEU A 26 9.33 1.62 18.12
N GLN A 27 8.27 0.84 17.98
CA GLN A 27 8.28 -0.59 18.24
C GLN A 27 9.04 -1.35 17.13
N PRO A 28 9.66 -2.52 17.41
CA PRO A 28 10.36 -3.34 16.40
C PRO A 28 9.55 -3.63 15.12
N ILE A 29 8.24 -3.78 15.27
CA ILE A 29 7.32 -4.09 14.17
C ILE A 29 7.13 -2.92 13.19
N PHE A 30 7.38 -1.67 13.62
CA PHE A 30 7.46 -0.50 12.75
C PHE A 30 8.54 -0.70 11.68
N PHE A 31 9.72 -1.19 12.07
CA PHE A 31 10.84 -1.40 11.16
C PHE A 31 10.53 -2.53 10.18
N LEU A 32 9.91 -3.61 10.64
CA LEU A 32 9.51 -4.72 9.77
C LEU A 32 8.49 -4.26 8.71
N ALA A 33 7.46 -3.52 9.12
CA ALA A 33 6.46 -2.97 8.21
C ALA A 33 7.06 -1.93 7.25
N SER A 34 8.04 -1.13 7.70
CA SER A 34 8.77 -0.19 6.86
C SER A 34 9.62 -0.89 5.80
N ILE A 35 10.31 -1.98 6.15
CA ILE A 35 11.05 -2.80 5.19
C ILE A 35 10.11 -3.36 4.13
N LEU A 36 8.96 -3.89 4.54
CA LEU A 36 7.94 -4.40 3.63
C LEU A 36 7.44 -3.30 2.69
N PHE A 37 7.15 -2.11 3.23
CA PHE A 37 6.76 -0.94 2.44
C PHE A 37 7.79 -0.62 1.34
N PHE A 38 9.07 -0.46 1.70
CA PHE A 38 10.10 -0.11 0.73
C PHE A 38 10.37 -1.22 -0.28
N LEU A 39 10.30 -2.49 0.11
CA LEU A 39 10.43 -3.62 -0.81
C LEU A 39 9.36 -3.56 -1.90
N VAL A 40 8.12 -3.29 -1.51
CA VAL A 40 6.99 -3.16 -2.43
C VAL A 40 7.13 -1.94 -3.35
N ILE A 41 7.64 -0.81 -2.84
CA ILE A 41 7.95 0.37 -3.65
C ILE A 41 9.03 0.07 -4.70
N ILE A 42 10.13 -0.57 -4.31
CA ILE A 42 11.20 -0.97 -5.23
C ILE A 42 10.66 -1.91 -6.30
N LEU A 43 9.86 -2.90 -5.90
CA LEU A 43 9.23 -3.84 -6.81
C LEU A 43 8.29 -3.13 -7.80
N SER A 44 7.58 -2.08 -7.34
CA SER A 44 6.71 -1.26 -8.18
C SER A 44 7.46 -0.58 -9.32
N PHE A 45 8.71 -0.16 -9.11
CA PHE A 45 9.51 0.43 -10.18
C PHE A 45 9.85 -0.57 -11.29
N ARG A 46 10.04 -1.85 -10.96
CA ARG A 46 10.40 -2.93 -11.91
C ARG A 46 9.28 -3.28 -12.89
N PHE A 47 8.01 -3.24 -12.47
CA PHE A 47 6.88 -3.65 -13.31
C PHE A 47 6.44 -2.58 -14.30
N LYS A 48 6.22 -2.95 -15.57
CA LYS A 48 5.71 -2.02 -16.60
C LYS A 48 4.18 -1.91 -16.57
N GLN A 49 3.51 -2.97 -16.16
CA GLN A 49 2.06 -3.08 -16.16
C GLN A 49 1.45 -2.24 -15.05
N HIS A 50 0.62 -1.26 -15.44
CA HIS A 50 -0.01 -0.33 -14.50
C HIS A 50 -0.87 -1.02 -13.42
N TYR A 51 -1.56 -2.12 -13.77
CA TYR A 51 -2.40 -2.85 -12.81
C TYR A 51 -1.56 -3.54 -11.72
N ILE A 52 -0.41 -4.12 -12.07
CA ILE A 52 0.52 -4.72 -11.10
C ILE A 52 1.05 -3.63 -10.17
N VAL A 53 1.43 -2.48 -10.72
CA VAL A 53 1.90 -1.35 -9.91
C VAL A 53 0.79 -0.87 -8.95
N ASN A 54 -0.46 -0.79 -9.39
CA ASN A 54 -1.55 -0.40 -8.49
C ASN A 54 -1.74 -1.41 -7.34
N ILE A 55 -1.67 -2.71 -7.62
CA ILE A 55 -1.73 -3.77 -6.60
C ILE A 55 -0.61 -3.58 -5.57
N LEU A 56 0.62 -3.38 -6.05
CA LEU A 56 1.77 -3.16 -5.16
C LEU A 56 1.60 -1.88 -4.34
N LEU A 57 1.14 -0.78 -4.93
CA LEU A 57 0.90 0.46 -4.19
C LEU A 57 -0.18 0.30 -3.11
N ILE A 58 -1.24 -0.46 -3.36
CA ILE A 58 -2.24 -0.77 -2.33
C ILE A 58 -1.60 -1.61 -1.21
N LEU A 59 -0.73 -2.57 -1.56
CA LEU A 59 -0.01 -3.38 -0.57
C LEU A 59 0.92 -2.51 0.30
N ALA A 60 1.58 -1.52 -0.28
CA ALA A 60 2.38 -0.54 0.46
C ALA A 60 1.51 0.30 1.41
N LEU A 61 0.33 0.75 0.97
CA LEU A 61 -0.62 1.47 1.84
C LEU A 61 -1.15 0.58 2.99
N ILE A 62 -1.33 -0.72 2.77
CA ILE A 62 -1.69 -1.68 3.83
C ILE A 62 -0.58 -1.75 4.88
N SER A 63 0.70 -1.79 4.48
CA SER A 63 1.83 -1.72 5.42
C SER A 63 1.81 -0.42 6.22
N LEU A 64 1.48 0.71 5.58
CA LEU A 64 1.35 2.00 6.25
C LEU A 64 0.19 2.02 7.26
N ALA A 65 -0.97 1.46 6.91
CA ALA A 65 -2.10 1.34 7.82
C ALA A 65 -1.77 0.48 9.05
N MET A 66 -1.00 -0.59 8.87
CA MET A 66 -0.51 -1.42 9.98
C MET A 66 0.43 -0.64 10.91
N ILE A 67 1.36 0.14 10.35
CA ILE A 67 2.21 1.03 11.16
C ILE A 67 1.35 2.01 11.98
N PHE A 68 0.25 2.51 11.41
CA PHE A 68 -0.60 3.50 12.06
C PHE A 68 -1.40 2.89 13.21
N ALA A 69 -1.93 1.67 12.98
CA ALA A 69 -2.68 0.91 13.97
C ALA A 69 -1.82 0.57 15.19
N ILE A 70 -0.56 0.19 14.96
CA ILE A 70 0.31 -0.25 16.04
C ILE A 70 0.85 0.93 16.84
N SER A 71 1.17 2.05 16.16
CA SER A 71 1.97 3.10 16.79
C SER A 71 1.14 4.18 17.48
N TYR A 72 -0.11 4.45 17.05
CA TYR A 72 -0.85 5.59 17.59
C TYR A 72 -2.38 5.40 17.62
N HIS A 73 -2.99 5.20 16.46
CA HIS A 73 -4.45 5.12 16.34
C HIS A 73 -4.89 3.73 15.93
N PHE A 74 -4.95 2.83 16.92
CA PHE A 74 -5.36 1.44 16.70
C PHE A 74 -6.67 1.32 15.92
N GLU A 75 -7.73 2.00 16.37
CA GLU A 75 -9.06 1.92 15.73
C GLU A 75 -9.04 2.42 14.28
N ILE A 76 -8.48 3.61 14.04
CA ILE A 76 -8.42 4.22 12.70
C ILE A 76 -7.51 3.40 11.79
N GLY A 77 -6.36 2.96 12.30
CA GLY A 77 -5.40 2.16 11.54
C GLY A 77 -5.97 0.80 11.13
N ILE A 78 -6.69 0.12 12.02
CA ILE A 78 -7.39 -1.12 11.69
C ILE A 78 -8.49 -0.89 10.67
N PHE A 79 -9.29 0.16 10.82
CA PHE A 79 -10.34 0.47 9.87
C PHE A 79 -9.77 0.75 8.46
N LEU A 80 -8.68 1.52 8.39
CA LEU A 80 -7.94 1.76 7.14
C LEU A 80 -7.34 0.47 6.58
N PHE A 81 -6.75 -0.38 7.42
CA PHE A 81 -6.19 -1.66 7.01
C PHE A 81 -7.25 -2.55 6.32
N PHE A 82 -8.39 -2.78 6.98
CA PHE A 82 -9.46 -3.61 6.41
C PHE A 82 -10.05 -2.98 5.14
N SER A 83 -10.25 -1.66 5.13
CA SER A 83 -10.74 -0.94 3.95
C SER A 83 -9.82 -1.13 2.74
N LEU A 84 -8.50 -1.06 2.94
CA LEU A 84 -7.51 -1.26 1.87
C LEU A 84 -7.43 -2.72 1.42
N VAL A 85 -7.57 -3.68 2.33
CA VAL A 85 -7.63 -5.12 1.98
C VAL A 85 -8.86 -5.42 1.13
N ILE A 86 -10.02 -4.87 1.48
CA ILE A 86 -11.25 -5.01 0.69
C ILE A 86 -11.09 -4.34 -0.68
N LEU A 87 -10.49 -3.15 -0.73
CA LEU A 87 -10.20 -2.45 -1.98
C LEU A 87 -9.29 -3.29 -2.88
N LEU A 88 -8.23 -3.88 -2.32
CA LEU A 88 -7.31 -4.76 -3.06
C LEU A 88 -8.06 -5.97 -3.63
N TYR A 89 -8.89 -6.60 -2.81
CA TYR A 89 -9.68 -7.76 -3.21
C TYR A 89 -10.62 -7.44 -4.39
N ILE A 90 -11.40 -6.36 -4.27
CA ILE A 90 -12.31 -5.90 -5.33
C ILE A 90 -11.52 -5.56 -6.59
N TYR A 91 -10.39 -4.86 -6.47
CA TYR A 91 -9.55 -4.51 -7.61
C TYR A 91 -9.06 -5.75 -8.36
N CYS A 92 -8.61 -6.77 -7.64
CA CYS A 92 -8.19 -8.05 -8.22
C CYS A 92 -9.35 -8.79 -8.89
N LEU A 93 -10.55 -8.83 -8.28
CA LEU A 93 -11.73 -9.45 -8.89
C LEU A 93 -12.11 -8.79 -10.23
N VAL A 94 -12.14 -7.46 -10.26
CA VAL A 94 -12.45 -6.70 -11.49
C VAL A 94 -11.39 -6.96 -12.56
N LEU A 95 -10.11 -7.01 -12.18
CA LEU A 95 -9.02 -7.31 -13.10
C LEU A 95 -9.17 -8.71 -13.73
N ILE A 96 -9.42 -9.73 -12.90
CA ILE A 96 -9.60 -11.13 -13.35
C ILE A 96 -10.82 -11.23 -14.27
N SER A 97 -11.93 -10.59 -13.92
CA SER A 97 -13.15 -10.57 -14.72
C SER A 97 -12.91 -9.96 -16.12
N ASN A 98 -12.22 -8.82 -16.17
CA ASN A 98 -11.90 -8.15 -17.43
C ASN A 98 -10.96 -8.98 -18.31
N GLN A 99 -9.96 -9.64 -17.74
CA GLN A 99 -9.06 -10.52 -18.49
C GLN A 99 -9.80 -11.73 -19.07
N LYS A 100 -10.74 -12.32 -18.31
CA LYS A 100 -11.56 -13.43 -18.78
C LYS A 100 -12.44 -13.02 -19.97
N ASN A 101 -13.04 -11.83 -19.93
CA ASN A 101 -13.85 -11.34 -21.03
C ASN A 101 -13.04 -11.06 -22.31
N GLN A 102 -11.81 -10.57 -22.18
CA GLN A 102 -10.94 -10.34 -23.34
C GLN A 102 -10.45 -11.63 -24.01
N ASN A 103 -10.28 -12.72 -23.24
CA ASN A 103 -9.86 -14.02 -23.78
C ASN A 103 -11.00 -14.82 -24.45
N ASN A 104 -12.26 -14.41 -24.25
CA ASN A 104 -13.44 -15.05 -24.82
C ASN A 104 -14.00 -14.32 -26.06
N GLN A 105 -13.35 -13.25 -26.50
CA GLN A 105 -13.62 -12.50 -27.74
C GLN A 105 -12.58 -12.87 -28.80
#